data_AF-A0A9P0BD39-F1
#
_entry.id   AF-A0A9P0BD39-F1
#
_cell.length_a   1.000
_cell.length_b   1.000
_cell.length_c   1.000
_cell.angle_alpha   90.00
_cell.angle_beta   90.00
_cell.angle_gamma   90.00
#
_symmetry.space_group_name_H-M   'P 1'
#
loop_
_entity.id
_entity.type
_entity.pdbx_description
1 polymer ?
#
loop_
_entity_poly.entity_id
_entity_poly.type
_entity_poly.pdbx_seq_one_letter_code
_entity_poly.pdbx_strand_id
1 'polypeptide(L)'
;MDEARKPSQLSLDGNISANWKKIKQSYQIYMKATEKNLKSEEIKTNIFLSIAGEEAIELFNTLDIKEEDRVKETNVMEAFEAYCNPKKNIVYERFKFYKRQQLDGLGFCKLSALDSLWFKLDPG
;
A
#
# COMPACT_ATOMS: atom_id res chain seq x y z
N MET A 1 3.89 -30.35 17.30
CA MET A 1 3.66 -29.98 15.89
C MET A 1 4.14 -28.56 15.75
N ASP A 2 5.31 -28.36 15.13
CA ASP A 2 5.87 -27.04 14.89
C ASP A 2 4.92 -26.22 14.02
N GLU A 3 4.23 -25.28 14.65
CA GLU A 3 3.41 -24.27 14.01
C GLU A 3 4.37 -23.31 13.31
N ALA A 4 4.84 -23.75 12.14
CA ALA A 4 5.67 -22.95 11.24
C ALA A 4 4.90 -21.65 10.96
N ARG A 5 5.37 -20.59 11.59
CA ARG A 5 4.84 -19.22 11.57
C ARG A 5 4.35 -18.91 10.15
N LYS A 6 3.03 -18.89 9.94
CA LYS A 6 2.46 -18.56 8.63
C LYS A 6 3.07 -17.22 8.19
N PRO A 7 3.70 -17.14 7.01
CA PRO A 7 4.26 -15.88 6.55
C PRO A 7 3.15 -14.84 6.58
N SER A 8 3.48 -13.65 7.07
CA SER A 8 2.52 -12.56 7.20
C SER A 8 1.94 -12.27 5.82
N GLN A 9 0.62 -12.41 5.66
CA GLN A 9 -0.08 -12.16 4.41
C GLN A 9 0.04 -10.69 4.01
N LEU A 10 -0.03 -10.41 2.71
CA LEU A 10 -0.05 -9.04 2.19
C LEU A 10 -1.31 -8.39 2.75
N SER A 11 -1.14 -7.24 3.38
CA SER A 11 -2.25 -6.37 3.75
C SER A 11 -2.09 -5.05 3.01
N LEU A 12 -3.08 -4.76 2.18
CA LEU A 12 -3.25 -3.52 1.44
C LEU A 12 -3.83 -2.39 2.32
N ASP A 13 -4.10 -2.67 3.60
CA ASP A 13 -4.58 -1.69 4.56
C ASP A 13 -3.41 -0.97 5.29
N GLY A 14 -3.61 0.32 5.59
CA GLY A 14 -2.61 1.15 6.27
C GLY A 14 -1.42 1.59 5.39
N ASN A 15 -0.20 1.16 5.75
CA ASN A 15 1.04 1.56 5.07
C ASN A 15 1.49 0.50 4.06
N ILE A 16 0.89 0.56 2.87
CA ILE A 16 1.10 -0.38 1.76
C ILE A 16 2.59 -0.54 1.41
N SER A 17 3.35 0.56 1.33
CA SER A 17 4.80 0.53 1.03
C SER A 17 5.61 -0.22 2.09
N ALA A 18 5.28 -0.04 3.38
CA ALA A 18 5.97 -0.77 4.46
C ALA A 18 5.59 -2.26 4.47
N ASN A 19 4.32 -2.58 4.21
CA ASN A 19 3.85 -3.96 4.13
C ASN A 19 4.46 -4.69 2.93
N TRP A 20 4.56 -4.03 1.78
CA TRP A 20 5.26 -4.55 0.59
C TRP A 20 6.71 -4.93 0.89
N LYS A 21 7.46 -4.06 1.58
CA LYS A 21 8.85 -4.35 1.96
C LYS A 21 8.97 -5.60 2.84
N LYS A 22 8.06 -5.78 3.81
CA LYS A 22 8.04 -6.98 4.67
C LYS A 22 7.79 -8.24 3.84
N ILE A 23 6.81 -8.20 2.96
CA ILE A 23 6.45 -9.34 2.08
C ILE A 23 7.60 -9.69 1.15
N LYS A 24 8.22 -8.69 0.50
CA LYS A 24 9.39 -8.87 -0.37
C LYS A 24 10.54 -9.54 0.38
N GLN A 25 10.82 -9.11 1.62
CA GLN A 25 11.83 -9.73 2.48
C GLN A 25 11.47 -11.17 2.87
N SER A 26 10.24 -11.42 3.33
CA SER A 26 9.77 -12.76 3.69
C SER A 26 9.86 -13.74 2.52
N TYR A 27 9.46 -13.30 1.33
CA TYR A 27 9.58 -14.09 0.11
C TYR A 27 11.06 -14.40 -0.22
N GLN A 28 11.96 -13.41 -0.16
CA GLN A 28 13.39 -13.64 -0.40
C GLN A 28 14.01 -14.61 0.61
N ILE A 29 13.64 -14.51 1.89
CA ILE A 29 14.08 -15.45 2.93
C ILE A 29 13.58 -16.85 2.61
N TYR A 30 12.31 -17.00 2.22
CA TYR A 30 11.72 -18.28 1.86
C TYR A 30 12.42 -18.92 0.65
N MET A 31 12.70 -18.15 -0.39
CA MET A 31 13.39 -18.62 -1.59
C MET A 31 14.82 -19.09 -1.29
N LYS A 32 15.52 -18.37 -0.41
CA LYS A 32 16.85 -18.78 0.08
C LYS A 32 16.79 -20.02 0.96
N ALA A 33 15.86 -20.06 1.92
CA ALA A 33 15.74 -21.14 2.89
C ALA A 33 15.28 -22.48 2.26
N THR A 34 14.53 -22.42 1.16
CA THR A 34 14.01 -23.61 0.48
C THR A 34 14.81 -24.00 -0.77
N GLU A 35 15.89 -23.27 -1.09
CA GLU A 35 16.72 -23.44 -2.29
C GLU A 35 15.93 -23.50 -3.61
N LYS A 36 14.71 -22.93 -3.64
CA LYS A 36 13.81 -22.95 -4.80
C LYS A 36 14.20 -21.96 -5.90
N ASN A 37 15.36 -21.32 -5.80
CA ASN A 37 15.88 -20.37 -6.79
C ASN A 37 16.09 -21.00 -8.18
N LEU A 38 16.26 -22.32 -8.27
CA LEU A 38 16.45 -23.08 -9.51
C LEU A 38 15.15 -23.45 -10.24
N LYS A 39 13.97 -23.18 -9.65
CA LYS A 39 12.69 -23.51 -10.28
C LYS A 39 12.34 -22.53 -11.41
N SER A 40 11.39 -22.91 -12.28
CA SER A 40 10.88 -22.04 -13.34
C SER A 40 10.28 -20.76 -12.76
N GLU A 41 10.37 -19.66 -13.52
CA GLU A 41 9.85 -18.35 -13.09
C GLU A 41 8.36 -18.39 -12.78
N GLU A 42 7.59 -19.18 -13.53
CA GLU A 42 6.17 -19.42 -13.27
C GLU A 42 5.89 -19.96 -11.86
N ILE A 43 6.70 -20.95 -11.42
CA ILE A 43 6.57 -21.53 -10.09
C ILE A 43 6.95 -20.50 -9.03
N LYS A 44 7.93 -19.64 -9.31
CA LYS A 44 8.33 -18.55 -8.38
C LYS A 44 7.21 -17.54 -8.21
N THR A 45 6.57 -17.12 -9.31
CA THR A 45 5.39 -16.24 -9.28
C THR A 45 4.25 -16.86 -8.48
N ASN A 46 3.95 -18.15 -8.69
CA ASN A 46 2.91 -18.84 -7.93
C ASN A 46 3.25 -18.99 -6.44
N ILE A 47 4.52 -19.23 -6.09
CA ILE A 47 4.98 -19.24 -4.69
C ILE A 47 4.81 -17.85 -4.07
N PHE A 48 5.15 -16.79 -4.79
CA PHE A 48 4.98 -15.43 -4.34
C PHE A 48 3.51 -15.12 -4.06
N LEU A 49 2.60 -15.42 -5.00
CA LEU A 49 1.16 -15.23 -4.82
C LEU A 49 0.62 -16.06 -3.64
N SER A 50 1.11 -17.28 -3.46
CA SER A 50 0.74 -18.13 -2.31
C SER A 50 1.18 -17.56 -0.96
N ILE A 51 2.33 -16.88 -0.90
CA ILE A 51 2.85 -16.25 0.33
C ILE A 51 2.12 -14.93 0.59
N ALA A 52 1.85 -14.16 -0.47
CA ALA A 52 1.23 -12.85 -0.39
C ALA A 52 -0.27 -12.95 -0.08
N GLY A 53 -0.96 -14.03 -0.47
CA GLY A 53 -2.34 -14.30 -0.08
C GLY A 53 -3.39 -13.73 -1.03
N GLU A 54 -4.65 -13.75 -0.61
CA GLU A 54 -5.82 -13.46 -1.46
C GLU A 54 -5.81 -12.02 -2.01
N GLU A 55 -5.49 -11.03 -1.17
CA GLU A 55 -5.39 -9.62 -1.61
C GLU A 55 -4.33 -9.43 -2.72
N ALA A 56 -3.26 -10.22 -2.71
CA ALA A 56 -2.25 -10.17 -3.75
C ALA A 56 -2.73 -10.81 -5.05
N ILE A 57 -3.56 -11.84 -4.97
CA ILE A 57 -4.17 -12.49 -6.13
C ILE A 57 -5.17 -11.53 -6.80
N GLU A 58 -6.00 -10.85 -6.01
CA GLU A 58 -6.91 -9.81 -6.53
C GLU A 58 -6.15 -8.68 -7.20
N LEU A 59 -5.07 -8.21 -6.57
CA LEU A 59 -4.22 -7.18 -7.15
C LEU A 59 -3.58 -7.67 -8.45
N PHE A 60 -3.04 -8.89 -8.48
CA PHE A 60 -2.45 -9.49 -9.67
C PHE A 60 -3.45 -9.59 -10.83
N ASN A 61 -4.70 -9.96 -10.55
CA ASN A 61 -5.77 -10.01 -11.54
C ASN A 61 -6.17 -8.62 -12.05
N THR A 62 -6.03 -7.59 -11.21
CA THR A 62 -6.33 -6.20 -11.55
C THR A 62 -5.20 -5.54 -12.36
N LEU A 63 -3.97 -6.02 -12.22
CA LEU A 63 -2.83 -5.51 -12.97
C LEU A 63 -2.91 -5.98 -14.44
N ASP A 64 -2.92 -5.00 -15.36
CA ASP A 64 -2.93 -5.23 -16.80
C ASP A 64 -1.53 -5.60 -17.33
N ILE A 65 -1.04 -6.75 -16.88
CA ILE A 65 0.25 -7.33 -17.29
C ILE A 65 -0.03 -8.31 -18.44
N LYS A 66 0.78 -8.26 -19.51
CA LYS A 66 0.72 -9.24 -20.60
C LYS A 66 1.00 -10.65 -20.08
N GLU A 67 0.31 -11.66 -20.59
CA GLU A 67 0.49 -13.07 -20.17
C GLU A 67 1.96 -13.54 -20.24
N GLU A 68 2.72 -13.09 -21.24
CA GLU A 68 4.16 -13.39 -21.36
C GLU A 68 5.00 -12.82 -20.21
N ASP A 69 4.59 -11.68 -19.66
CA ASP A 69 5.25 -10.99 -18.55
C ASP A 69 4.73 -11.43 -17.18
N ARG A 70 3.55 -12.07 -17.13
CA ARG A 70 2.98 -12.69 -15.91
C ARG A 70 3.78 -13.90 -15.44
N VAL A 71 4.48 -14.57 -16.36
CA VAL A 71 5.34 -15.72 -16.03
C VAL A 71 6.62 -15.28 -15.32
N LYS A 72 7.11 -14.06 -15.62
CA LYS A 72 8.39 -13.56 -15.11
C LYS A 72 8.25 -12.97 -13.72
N GLU A 73 8.83 -13.64 -12.74
CA GLU A 73 8.88 -13.18 -11.33
C GLU A 73 9.32 -11.71 -11.21
N THR A 74 10.34 -11.31 -11.97
CA THR A 74 10.89 -9.94 -11.94
C THR A 74 9.84 -8.90 -12.35
N ASN A 75 9.11 -9.14 -13.44
CA ASN A 75 8.12 -8.21 -13.96
C ASN A 75 6.93 -8.09 -13.01
N VAL A 76 6.51 -9.21 -12.42
CA VAL A 76 5.45 -9.23 -11.41
C VAL A 76 5.89 -8.44 -10.19
N MET A 77 7.11 -8.66 -9.67
CA MET A 77 7.61 -7.88 -8.53
C MET A 77 7.69 -6.37 -8.83
N GLU A 78 8.12 -5.98 -10.02
CA GLU A 78 8.19 -4.57 -10.43
C GLU A 78 6.80 -3.93 -10.53
N ALA A 79 5.81 -4.64 -11.08
CA ALA A 79 4.44 -4.16 -11.17
C ALA A 79 3.82 -3.97 -9.77
N PHE A 80 4.04 -4.91 -8.86
CA PHE A 80 3.63 -4.76 -7.47
C PHE A 80 4.36 -3.62 -6.76
N GLU A 81 5.66 -3.43 -7.01
CA GLU A 81 6.43 -2.32 -6.43
C GLU A 81 5.92 -0.96 -6.93
N ALA A 82 5.58 -0.86 -8.22
CA ALA A 82 4.97 0.34 -8.79
C ALA A 82 3.60 0.66 -8.18
N TYR A 83 2.79 -0.36 -7.90
CA TYR A 83 1.49 -0.20 -7.25
C TYR A 83 1.61 0.16 -5.76
N CYS A 84 2.46 -0.56 -5.03
CA CYS A 84 2.63 -0.39 -3.58
C CYS A 84 3.41 0.87 -3.21
N ASN A 85 4.23 1.38 -4.13
CA ASN A 85 5.03 2.58 -3.97
C ASN A 85 4.84 3.47 -5.21
N PRO A 86 3.64 4.03 -5.42
CA PRO A 86 3.43 4.95 -6.52
C PRO A 86 4.42 6.09 -6.31
N LYS A 87 5.34 6.30 -7.28
CA LYS A 87 6.34 7.39 -7.25
C LYS A 87 5.65 8.63 -6.71
N LYS A 88 6.00 9.01 -5.47
CA LYS A 88 5.31 10.02 -4.65
C LYS A 88 4.80 11.17 -5.51
N ASN A 89 3.56 11.07 -5.96
CA ASN A 89 2.93 12.16 -6.68
C ASN A 89 2.44 13.06 -5.56
N ILE A 90 3.22 14.11 -5.28
CA ILE A 90 2.99 15.08 -4.20
C ILE A 90 1.53 15.55 -4.21
N VAL A 91 0.90 15.60 -5.39
CA VAL A 91 -0.52 15.91 -5.62
C VAL A 91 -1.47 14.94 -4.90
N TYR A 92 -1.21 13.63 -4.91
CA TYR A 92 -2.09 12.63 -4.27
C TYR A 92 -1.96 12.64 -2.74
N GLU A 93 -0.73 12.77 -2.21
CA GLU A 93 -0.53 12.95 -0.77
C GLU A 93 -1.17 14.25 -0.29
N ARG A 94 -1.03 15.34 -1.04
CA ARG A 94 -1.66 16.63 -0.75
C ARG A 94 -3.18 16.53 -0.79
N PHE A 95 -3.75 15.81 -1.76
CA PHE A 95 -5.20 15.57 -1.82
C PHE A 95 -5.71 14.74 -0.64
N LYS A 96 -5.00 13.66 -0.27
CA LYS A 96 -5.34 12.82 0.90
C LYS A 96 -5.21 13.60 2.21
N PHE A 97 -4.22 14.49 2.31
CA PHE A 97 -4.06 15.42 3.44
C PHE A 97 -5.22 16.42 3.52
N TYR A 98 -5.57 17.06 2.39
CA TYR A 98 -6.70 17.99 2.33
C TYR A 98 -8.05 17.31 2.66
N LYS A 99 -8.27 16.07 2.21
CA LYS A 99 -9.47 15.30 2.58
C LYS A 99 -9.53 14.97 4.07
N ARG A 100 -8.39 14.68 4.72
CA ARG A 100 -8.34 14.42 6.17
C ARG A 100 -8.61 15.68 6.99
N GLN A 101 -8.12 16.84 6.55
CA GLN A 101 -8.43 18.13 7.21
C GLN A 101 -9.90 18.56 7.06
N GLN A 102 -10.64 18.01 6.10
CA GLN A 102 -12.06 18.34 5.91
C GLN A 102 -13.02 17.49 6.76
N LEU A 103 -12.55 16.41 7.41
CA LEU A 103 -13.39 15.54 8.25
C LEU A 103 -13.37 15.90 9.73
N ASP A 104 -12.36 16.64 10.21
CA ASP A 104 -12.44 17.29 11.52
C ASP A 104 -13.19 18.62 11.34
N GLY A 105 -14.49 18.58 11.61
CA GLY A 105 -15.48 19.66 11.52
C GLY A 105 -15.19 20.90 12.36
N LEU A 106 -14.05 21.55 12.15
CA LEU A 106 -13.79 22.93 12.50
C LEU A 106 -13.43 23.64 11.21
N GLY A 107 -14.46 23.84 10.38
CA GLY A 107 -14.39 24.76 9.26
C GLY A 107 -13.83 26.10 9.72
N PHE A 108 -13.14 26.77 8.81
CA PHE A 108 -12.60 28.13 8.88
C PHE A 108 -13.61 29.24 9.30
N CYS A 109 -14.79 28.87 9.80
CA CYS A 109 -15.92 29.73 10.11
C CYS A 109 -15.99 30.20 11.58
N LYS A 110 -14.96 29.99 12.41
CA LYS A 110 -14.94 30.53 13.79
C LYS A 110 -14.23 31.88 13.94
N LEU A 111 -13.75 32.51 12.87
CA LEU A 111 -13.15 33.85 12.96
C LEU A 111 -14.17 34.98 12.72
N SER A 112 -15.22 34.74 11.92
CA SER A 112 -16.25 35.78 11.68
C SER A 112 -17.19 36.01 12.87
N ALA A 113 -17.33 35.02 13.77
CA ALA A 113 -18.22 35.15 14.94
C ALA A 113 -17.60 36.01 16.06
N LEU A 114 -16.27 36.04 16.18
CA LEU A 114 -15.56 36.85 17.17
C LEU A 114 -15.45 38.32 16.75
N ASP A 115 -15.34 38.61 15.45
CA ASP A 115 -15.38 40.00 14.95
C ASP A 115 -16.75 40.67 15.19
N SER A 116 -17.85 39.93 15.04
CA SER A 116 -19.19 40.44 15.35
C SER A 116 -19.46 40.66 16.84
N LEU A 117 -18.68 40.01 17.74
CA LEU A 117 -18.80 40.19 19.18
C LEU A 117 -17.96 41.38 19.67
N TRP A 118 -16.80 41.63 19.05
CA TRP A 118 -15.94 42.77 19.36
C TRP A 118 -16.59 44.11 18.98
N PHE A 119 -17.32 44.17 17.86
CA PHE A 119 -18.03 45.39 17.43
C PHE A 119 -19.24 45.76 18.33
N LYS A 120 -19.68 44.87 19.22
CA LYS A 120 -20.80 45.11 20.15
C LYS A 120 -20.37 45.53 21.56
N LEU A 121 -19.07 45.49 21.87
CA LEU A 121 -18.55 45.74 23.22
C LEU A 121 -17.85 47.10 23.43
N ASP A 122 -17.72 47.92 22.38
CA ASP A 122 -17.30 49.32 22.47
C ASP A 122 -18.28 50.24 21.70
N PRO A 123 -19.31 50.82 22.35
CA PRO A 123 -19.71 52.18 22.04
C PRO A 123 -18.71 53.11 22.74
N GLY A 124 -18.20 54.12 22.03
CA GLY A 124 -17.25 55.08 22.60
C GLY A 124 -17.70 55.74 23.91
#